data_AF-A0AAN5LCE4-F1
#
_entry.id   AF-A0AAN5LCE4-F1
#
_cell.length_a   1.000
_cell.length_b   1.000
_cell.length_c   1.000
_cell.angle_alpha   90.00
_cell.angle_beta   90.00
_cell.angle_gamma   90.00
#
_symmetry.space_group_name_H-M   'P 1'
#
loop_
_entity.id
_entity.type
_entity.pdbx_description
1 polymer ?
#
loop_
_entity_poly.entity_id
_entity_poly.type
_entity_poly.pdbx_seq_one_letter_code
_entity_poly.pdbx_strand_id
1 'polypeptide(L)' 'MQNVIYQIKPNEWVTDELLMASTGLKRGTITRARKKAWFVGREYKHMTFDGEPKANGECLYHLPAINRWIKNLPDPDVDL' A
#
# COMPACT_ATOMS: atom_id res chain seq x y z
N MET A 1 39.25 0.08 -4.13
CA MET A 1 37.86 0.38 -4.53
C MET A 1 37.03 0.52 -3.26
N GLN A 2 36.28 1.62 -3.11
CA GLN A 2 35.44 1.85 -1.94
C GLN A 2 34.06 1.26 -2.20
N ASN A 3 33.60 0.38 -1.31
CA ASN A 3 32.24 -0.16 -1.37
C ASN A 3 31.27 0.88 -0.81
N VAL A 4 30.29 1.28 -1.63
CA VAL A 4 29.20 2.15 -1.21
C VAL A 4 27.97 1.28 -0.97
N ILE A 5 27.41 1.34 0.24
CA ILE A 5 26.20 0.62 0.63
C ILE A 5 25.03 1.61 0.60
N TYR A 6 24.01 1.32 -0.21
CA TYR A 6 22.77 2.09 -0.24
C TYR A 6 21.69 1.38 0.56
N GLN A 7 21.13 2.05 1.56
CA GLN A 7 19.94 1.57 2.26
C GLN A 7 18.70 2.21 1.64
N ILE A 8 17.90 1.41 0.93
CA ILE A 8 16.67 1.88 0.29
C ILE A 8 15.51 1.70 1.26
N LYS A 9 14.64 2.70 1.34
CA LYS A 9 13.35 2.62 2.02
C LYS A 9 12.23 2.70 1.00
N PRO A 10 11.07 2.06 1.25
CA PRO A 10 9.90 2.23 0.41
C PRO A 10 9.52 3.71 0.29
N ASN A 11 9.06 4.12 -0.89
CA ASN A 11 8.46 5.44 -1.10
C ASN A 11 7.09 5.53 -0.42
N GLU A 12 6.47 6.71 -0.39
CA GLU A 12 5.10 6.88 0.11
C GLU A 12 4.08 6.17 -0.78
N TRP A 13 4.28 6.21 -2.10
CA TRP A 13 3.46 5.49 -3.07
C TRP A 13 4.23 4.28 -3.59
N VAL A 14 3.69 3.09 -3.35
CA VAL A 14 4.34 1.81 -3.63
C VAL A 14 3.46 0.92 -4.50
N THR A 15 4.09 -0.03 -5.20
CA THR A 15 3.39 -1.08 -5.93
C THR A 15 2.82 -2.13 -4.98
N ASP A 16 1.97 -3.02 -5.48
CA ASP A 16 1.39 -4.12 -4.69
C ASP A 16 2.48 -4.98 -4.02
N GLU A 17 3.55 -5.33 -4.75
CA GLU A 17 4.64 -6.15 -4.23
C GLU A 17 5.38 -5.49 -3.07
N LEU A 18 5.71 -4.21 -3.21
CA LEU A 18 6.43 -3.48 -2.19
C LEU A 18 5.52 -3.16 -0.99
N LEU A 19 4.22 -2.96 -1.20
CA LEU A 19 3.25 -2.86 -0.11
C LEU A 19 3.20 -4.16 0.69
N MET A 20 3.08 -5.30 0.03
CA MET A 20 3.07 -6.61 0.67
C MET A 20 4.38 -6.86 1.44
N ALA A 21 5.52 -6.55 0.85
CA ALA A 21 6.82 -6.68 1.51
C ALA A 21 6.97 -5.75 2.73
N SER A 22 6.42 -4.53 2.66
CA SER A 22 6.55 -3.53 3.72
C SER A 22 5.58 -3.75 4.88
N THR A 23 4.38 -4.28 4.62
CA THR A 23 3.30 -4.40 5.60
C THR A 23 2.99 -5.83 6.02
N GLY A 24 3.44 -6.82 5.24
CA GLY A 24 3.08 -8.24 5.42
C GLY A 24 1.67 -8.60 4.95
N LEU A 25 0.87 -7.63 4.47
CA LEU A 25 -0.47 -7.90 3.96
C LEU A 25 -0.42 -8.82 2.74
N LYS A 26 -1.42 -9.71 2.61
CA LYS A 26 -1.57 -10.57 1.42
C LYS A 26 -2.42 -9.87 0.37
N ARG A 27 -2.19 -10.20 -0.91
CA ARG A 27 -2.96 -9.69 -2.07
C ARG A 27 -4.48 -9.80 -1.89
N GLY A 28 -4.97 -10.91 -1.32
CA GLY A 28 -6.40 -11.08 -1.02
C GLY A 28 -6.93 -10.07 -0.01
N THR A 29 -6.16 -9.76 1.04
CA THR A 29 -6.49 -8.74 2.05
C THR A 29 -6.52 -7.35 1.42
N ILE A 30 -5.49 -7.01 0.64
CA ILE A 30 -5.41 -5.74 -0.11
C ILE A 30 -6.63 -5.56 -1.02
N THR A 31 -6.99 -6.61 -1.77
CA THR A 31 -8.17 -6.60 -2.65
C THR A 31 -9.46 -6.37 -1.88
N ARG A 32 -9.62 -7.00 -0.70
CA ARG A 32 -10.80 -6.80 0.16
C ARG A 32 -10.80 -5.39 0.77
N ALA A 33 -9.66 -4.86 1.19
CA ALA A 33 -9.53 -3.52 1.73
C ALA A 33 -9.92 -2.46 0.69
N ARG A 34 -9.44 -2.58 -0.56
CA ARG A 34 -9.85 -1.71 -1.68
C ARG A 34 -11.36 -1.69 -1.92
N LYS A 35 -12.03 -2.82 -1.72
CA LYS A 35 -13.48 -2.96 -1.93
C LYS A 35 -14.33 -2.46 -0.75
N LYS A 36 -13.77 -2.40 0.47
CA LYS A 36 -14.58 -2.24 1.69
C LYS A 36 -14.13 -1.14 2.65
N ALA A 37 -12.87 -0.73 2.61
CA ALA A 37 -12.28 0.11 3.65
C ALA A 37 -11.40 1.26 3.12
N TRP A 38 -10.71 1.02 2.01
CA TRP A 38 -9.78 1.98 1.42
C TRP A 38 -10.46 2.82 0.34
N PHE A 39 -10.06 4.08 0.25
CA PHE A 39 -10.62 5.04 -0.69
C PHE A 39 -9.61 5.38 -1.78
N VAL A 40 -10.11 5.48 -3.02
CA VAL A 40 -9.33 5.99 -4.15
C VAL A 40 -8.85 7.41 -3.83
N GLY A 41 -7.57 7.69 -4.09
CA GLY A 41 -6.92 8.96 -3.79
C GLY A 41 -6.34 9.05 -2.37
N ARG A 42 -6.75 8.19 -1.42
CA ARG A 42 -6.25 8.20 -0.04
C ARG A 42 -5.33 7.03 0.27
N GLU A 43 -5.81 5.79 0.14
CA GLU A 43 -4.99 4.60 0.36
C GLU A 43 -4.48 3.99 -0.95
N TYR A 44 -5.17 4.19 -2.06
CA TYR A 44 -4.72 3.71 -3.37
C TYR A 44 -5.12 4.64 -4.50
N LYS A 45 -4.42 4.57 -5.63
CA LYS A 45 -4.77 5.29 -6.86
C LYS A 45 -4.40 4.49 -8.09
N HIS A 46 -5.09 4.77 -9.19
CA HIS A 46 -4.72 4.27 -10.50
C HIS A 46 -3.76 5.27 -11.15
N MET A 47 -2.55 4.80 -11.43
CA MET A 47 -1.52 5.55 -12.14
C MET A 47 -1.51 5.12 -13.60
N THR A 48 -1.54 6.10 -14.48
CA THR A 48 -1.37 5.95 -15.92
C THR A 48 -0.27 6.89 -16.38
N PHE A 49 0.31 6.63 -17.55
CA PHE A 49 1.37 7.47 -18.10
C PHE A 49 0.88 8.86 -18.52
N ASP A 50 -0.42 8.99 -18.86
CA ASP A 50 -1.06 10.24 -19.29
C ASP A 50 -1.62 11.07 -18.11
N GLY A 51 -1.49 10.57 -16.88
CA GLY A 51 -1.93 11.26 -15.68
C GLY A 51 -3.44 11.20 -15.41
N GLU A 52 -4.22 10.59 -16.29
CA GLU A 52 -5.66 10.39 -16.11
C GLU A 52 -5.98 9.03 -15.49
N PRO A 53 -6.60 8.96 -14.29
CA PRO A 53 -6.91 7.68 -13.66
C PRO A 53 -7.83 6.81 -14.52
N LYS A 54 -7.30 5.68 -15.01
CA LYS A 54 -8.08 4.69 -15.79
C LYS A 54 -8.17 3.37 -15.04
N ALA A 55 -9.23 2.61 -15.28
CA ALA A 55 -9.48 1.33 -14.62
C ALA A 55 -8.38 0.27 -14.88
N ASN A 56 -7.71 0.36 -16.03
CA ASN A 56 -6.58 -0.48 -16.42
C ASN A 56 -5.21 0.09 -15.99
N GLY A 57 -5.18 1.25 -15.32
CA GLY A 57 -3.96 1.84 -14.81
C GLY A 57 -3.37 1.03 -13.65
N GLU A 58 -2.04 1.07 -13.54
CA GLU A 58 -1.28 0.44 -12.46
C GLU A 58 -1.78 0.94 -11.11
N CYS A 59 -1.97 0.03 -10.15
CA CYS A 59 -2.49 0.41 -8.85
C CYS A 59 -1.35 0.70 -7.89
N LEU A 60 -1.23 1.96 -7.46
CA LEU A 60 -0.29 2.38 -6.43
C LEU A 60 -0.98 2.54 -5.09
N TYR A 61 -0.24 2.29 -4.03
CA TYR A 61 -0.73 2.28 -2.66
C TYR A 61 0.02 3.28 -1.80
N HIS A 62 -0.71 4.05 -1.01
CA HIS A 62 -0.14 5.05 -0.13
C HIS A 62 0.21 4.44 1.23
N LEU A 63 1.47 4.05 1.37
CA LEU A 63 1.99 3.34 2.54
C LEU A 63 1.74 4.08 3.86
N PRO A 64 1.93 5.41 3.99
CA PRO A 64 1.63 6.12 5.23
C PRO A 64 0.15 6.07 5.64
N ALA A 65 -0.78 6.21 4.68
CA ALA A 65 -2.22 6.14 4.97
C ALA A 65 -2.64 4.72 5.36
N ILE A 66 -2.11 3.71 4.68
CA ILE A 66 -2.38 2.30 5.01
C ILE A 66 -1.83 1.94 6.38
N ASN A 67 -0.61 2.38 6.73
CA ASN A 67 -0.03 2.17 8.05
C ASN A 67 -0.86 2.86 9.15
N ARG A 68 -1.37 4.07 8.89
CA ARG A 68 -2.29 4.75 9.80
C ARG A 68 -3.59 3.95 9.95
N TRP A 69 -4.14 3.43 8.86
CA TRP A 69 -5.33 2.59 8.90
C TRP A 69 -5.11 1.33 9.73
N ILE A 70 -4.00 0.61 9.53
CA ILE A 70 -3.61 -0.57 10.33
C ILE A 70 -3.51 -0.20 11.81
N LYS A 71 -2.83 0.90 12.15
CA LYS A 71 -2.65 1.35 13.54
C LYS A 71 -3.97 1.70 14.24
N ASN A 72 -4.99 2.09 13.48
CA ASN A 72 -6.30 2.45 13.99
C ASN A 72 -7.28 1.27 14.03
N LEU A 73 -6.88 0.08 13.57
CA LEU A 73 -7.70 -1.12 13.75
C LEU A 73 -7.77 -1.44 15.25
N PRO A 74 -8.94 -1.89 15.73
CA PRO A 74 -9.05 -2.33 17.12
C PRO A 74 -8.11 -3.51 17.34
N ASP A 75 -7.46 -3.53 18.49
CA ASP A 75 -6.83 -4.76 18.98
C ASP A 75 -7.91 -5.84 19.11
N PRO A 76 -7.59 -7.11 18.84
CA PRO A 76 -8.53 -8.18 19.09
C PRO A 76 -8.95 -8.10 20.55
N ASP A 77 -10.26 -8.11 20.79
CA ASP A 77 -10.75 -8.47 22.12
C ASP A 77 -10.26 -9.90 22.32
N VAL A 78 -9.55 -10.13 23.43
CA VAL A 78 -8.87 -11.39 23.73
C VAL A 78 -9.78 -12.58 23.36
N ASP A 79 -9.27 -13.45 22.47
CA ASP A 79 -9.93 -14.64 21.89
C ASP A 79 -10.51 -14.53 20.46
N LEU A 80 -9.68 -14.13 19.48
CA LEU A 80 -9.82 -14.53 18.06
C LEU A 80 -8.93 -15.72 17.71
#